data_AF-A0A4V1SWA8-F1
#
_entry.id   AF-A0A4V1SWA8-F1
#
_cell.length_a   1.000
_cell.length_b   1.000
_cell.length_c   1.000
_cell.angle_alpha   90.00
_cell.angle_beta   90.00
_cell.angle_gamma   90.00
#
_symmetry.space_group_name_H-M   'P 1'
#
loop_
_entity.id
_entity.type
_entity.pdbx_description
1 polymer ?
#
loop_
_entity_poly.entity_id
_entity_poly.type
_entity_poly.pdbx_seq_one_letter_code
_entity_poly.pdbx_strand_id
1 'polypeptide(L)'
;MAGNTFGQAFRITTFGESHGAAIGVIIDGCPAGLDIDLNYIQAELDKRKPGQSKITTQRKESDTVQILSGIFEGKSTGTPMAMLIPNEDQRSKDYSHNENTFRPSHADFTYQTKYGLRDHRGGGRSSARETAARVAAGAVAKLLLSAQGIEVLASVT
;
A
#
# COMPACT_ATOMS: atom_id res chain seq x y z
N MET A 1 10.57 13.94 -4.80
CA MET A 1 11.58 13.08 -4.14
C MET A 1 11.71 11.81 -4.96
N ALA A 2 12.91 11.50 -5.47
CA ALA A 2 13.16 10.20 -6.08
C ALA A 2 13.29 9.17 -4.94
N GLY A 3 12.37 8.21 -4.85
CA GLY A 3 12.40 7.19 -3.80
C GLY A 3 11.02 6.65 -3.45
N ASN A 4 10.96 5.88 -2.36
CA ASN A 4 9.75 5.27 -1.80
C ASN A 4 9.16 6.07 -0.62
N THR A 5 9.64 7.29 -0.39
CA THR A 5 9.25 8.14 0.74
C THR A 5 8.51 9.40 0.27
N PHE A 6 7.38 9.71 0.91
CA PHE A 6 6.53 10.87 0.61
C PHE A 6 6.27 11.68 1.90
N GLY A 7 6.17 13.00 1.78
CA GLY A 7 5.92 13.90 2.93
C GLY A 7 7.19 14.54 3.51
N GLN A 8 7.00 15.43 4.49
CA GLN A 8 8.08 16.14 5.20
C GLN A 8 7.98 15.92 6.71
N ALA A 9 6.95 16.48 7.35
CA ALA A 9 6.69 16.29 8.78
C ALA A 9 5.98 14.95 9.03
N PHE A 10 4.80 14.78 8.44
CA PHE A 10 4.15 13.46 8.33
C PHE A 10 4.70 12.77 7.08
N ARG A 11 5.51 11.73 7.29
CA ARG A 11 6.29 11.10 6.24
C ARG A 11 5.97 9.61 6.17
N ILE A 12 5.70 9.13 4.96
CA ILE A 12 5.41 7.72 4.72
C ILE A 12 6.52 7.11 3.87
N THR A 13 6.95 5.90 4.20
CA THR A 13 7.91 5.13 3.41
C THR A 13 7.30 3.77 3.09
N THR A 14 6.99 3.50 1.82
CA THR A 14 6.37 2.23 1.41
C THR A 14 7.43 1.18 1.09
N PHE A 15 7.13 -0.10 1.29
CA PHE A 15 8.02 -1.22 0.95
C PHE A 15 7.25 -2.41 0.36
N GLY A 16 7.99 -3.35 -0.22
CA GLY A 16 7.50 -4.60 -0.79
C GLY A 16 7.05 -4.51 -2.24
N GLU A 17 6.88 -5.70 -2.82
CA GLU A 17 6.54 -5.98 -4.22
C GLU A 17 5.30 -6.86 -4.30
N SER A 18 4.59 -6.80 -5.43
CA SER A 18 3.34 -7.56 -5.61
C SER A 18 3.45 -9.09 -5.55
N HIS A 19 4.66 -9.65 -5.71
CA HIS A 19 4.94 -11.10 -5.63
C HIS A 19 6.02 -11.39 -4.57
N GLY A 20 6.21 -10.47 -3.62
CA GLY A 20 6.95 -10.72 -2.38
C GLY A 20 6.01 -11.21 -1.28
N ALA A 21 6.54 -11.55 -0.11
CA ALA A 21 5.74 -12.06 1.01
C ALA A 21 4.66 -11.07 1.50
N ALA A 22 4.96 -9.77 1.47
CA ALA A 22 4.08 -8.72 1.93
C ALA A 22 4.45 -7.38 1.28
N ILE A 23 3.57 -6.41 1.43
CA ILE A 23 3.86 -4.99 1.26
C ILE A 23 3.63 -4.27 2.59
N GLY A 24 4.06 -3.02 2.69
CA GLY A 24 3.79 -2.25 3.89
C GLY A 24 4.25 -0.81 3.82
N VAL A 25 4.10 -0.13 4.94
CA VAL A 25 4.44 1.29 5.10
C VAL A 25 4.96 1.57 6.50
N ILE A 26 5.93 2.47 6.59
CA ILE A 26 6.33 3.12 7.83
C ILE A 26 5.83 4.55 7.80
N ILE A 27 5.14 4.99 8.85
CA ILE A 27 4.75 6.37 9.07
C ILE A 27 5.66 6.97 10.13
N ASP A 28 6.35 8.05 9.79
CA ASP A 28 7.09 8.91 10.71
C ASP A 28 6.37 10.24 10.90
N GLY A 29 6.47 10.80 12.10
CA GLY A 29 5.92 12.13 12.41
C GLY A 29 4.41 12.19 12.62
N CYS A 30 3.76 11.04 12.84
CA CYS A 30 2.45 11.01 13.47
C CYS A 30 2.59 11.50 14.91
N PRO A 31 1.83 12.50 15.39
CA PRO A 31 1.91 12.94 16.79
C PRO A 31 1.48 11.82 17.73
N ALA A 32 1.96 11.86 18.98
CA ALA A 32 1.52 10.95 20.03
C ALA A 32 0.09 11.28 20.50
N GLY A 33 -0.62 10.27 20.97
CA GLY A 33 -1.96 10.41 21.57
C GLY A 33 -3.12 10.41 20.58
N LEU A 34 -2.87 10.24 19.27
CA LEU A 34 -3.92 10.05 18.28
C LEU A 34 -4.58 8.68 18.51
N ASP A 35 -5.90 8.65 18.60
CA ASP A 35 -6.66 7.40 18.65
C ASP A 35 -6.54 6.66 17.31
N ILE A 36 -6.06 5.41 17.37
CA ILE A 36 -5.89 4.55 16.20
C ILE A 36 -6.96 3.49 16.19
N ASP A 37 -7.94 3.68 15.30
CA ASP A 37 -8.97 2.70 15.04
C ASP A 37 -8.54 1.75 13.90
N LEU A 38 -8.18 0.52 14.27
CA LEU A 38 -7.80 -0.52 13.32
C LEU A 38 -8.97 -0.88 12.37
N ASN A 39 -10.20 -0.84 12.85
CA ASN A 39 -11.38 -1.14 12.02
C ASN A 39 -11.58 -0.06 10.97
N TYR A 40 -11.36 1.21 11.34
CA TYR A 40 -11.39 2.32 10.37
C TYR A 40 -10.32 2.16 9.28
N ILE A 41 -9.09 1.83 9.67
CA ILE A 41 -8.00 1.59 8.71
C ILE A 41 -8.36 0.43 7.77
N GLN A 42 -8.90 -0.67 8.32
CA GLN A 42 -9.34 -1.80 7.51
C GLN A 42 -10.48 -1.41 6.56
N ALA A 43 -11.44 -0.61 7.00
CA ALA A 43 -12.54 -0.12 6.15
C ALA A 43 -12.04 0.74 4.98
N GLU A 44 -11.02 1.57 5.18
CA GLU A 44 -10.38 2.33 4.08
C GLU A 44 -9.66 1.39 3.10
N LEU A 45 -8.98 0.35 3.59
CA LEU A 45 -8.39 -0.69 2.74
C LEU A 45 -9.46 -1.47 1.97
N ASP A 46 -10.60 -1.75 2.59
CA ASP A 46 -11.71 -2.47 1.98
C ASP A 46 -12.33 -1.69 0.81
N LYS A 47 -12.39 -0.36 0.90
CA LYS A 47 -12.80 0.53 -0.21
C LYS A 47 -11.83 0.44 -1.40
N ARG A 48 -10.55 0.19 -1.15
CA ARG A 48 -9.51 0.04 -2.19
C ARG A 48 -9.50 -1.35 -2.82
N LYS A 49 -9.95 -2.38 -2.12
CA LYS A 49 -9.84 -3.78 -2.56
C LYS A 49 -10.36 -3.96 -3.99
N PRO A 50 -9.62 -4.68 -4.85
CA PRO A 50 -10.16 -5.12 -6.13
C PRO A 50 -11.27 -6.16 -5.92
N GLY A 51 -12.04 -6.45 -6.95
CA GLY A 51 -13.13 -7.43 -6.89
C GLY A 51 -14.50 -6.84 -6.53
N GLN A 52 -14.58 -5.52 -6.31
CA GLN A 52 -15.85 -4.81 -6.06
C GLN A 52 -16.77 -4.75 -7.29
N SER A 53 -16.25 -5.04 -8.48
CA SER A 53 -17.03 -5.12 -9.72
C SER A 53 -16.55 -6.23 -10.65
N LYS A 54 -17.42 -6.65 -11.59
CA LYS A 54 -17.14 -7.68 -12.61
C LYS A 54 -15.97 -7.34 -13.54
N ILE A 55 -15.48 -6.09 -13.55
CA ILE A 55 -14.42 -5.59 -14.45
C ILE A 55 -13.06 -5.54 -13.74
N THR A 56 -13.02 -5.75 -12.43
CA THR A 56 -11.77 -5.70 -11.63
C THR A 56 -11.07 -7.06 -11.58
N THR A 57 -9.79 -7.07 -11.16
CA THR A 57 -9.00 -8.31 -11.07
C THR A 57 -9.68 -9.37 -10.19
N GLN A 58 -9.54 -10.64 -10.57
CA GLN A 58 -10.11 -11.78 -9.85
C GLN A 58 -9.34 -12.15 -8.56
N ARG A 59 -8.19 -11.50 -8.30
CA ARG A 59 -7.41 -11.76 -7.08
C ARG A 59 -8.24 -11.38 -5.85
N LYS A 60 -8.34 -12.32 -4.91
CA LYS A 60 -8.98 -12.12 -3.61
C LYS A 60 -7.88 -11.89 -2.57
N GLU A 61 -7.35 -10.67 -2.54
CA GLU A 61 -6.47 -10.26 -1.45
C GLU A 61 -7.33 -9.74 -0.29
N SER A 62 -7.15 -10.31 0.90
CA SER A 62 -7.85 -9.87 2.11
C SER A 62 -7.46 -8.45 2.56
N ASP A 63 -6.35 -7.91 2.06
CA ASP A 63 -5.71 -6.67 2.52
C ASP A 63 -5.73 -6.49 4.04
N THR A 64 -5.60 -7.58 4.79
CA THR A 64 -5.62 -7.49 6.25
C THR A 64 -4.34 -6.80 6.72
N VAL A 65 -4.50 -5.64 7.34
CA VAL A 65 -3.37 -4.86 7.86
C VAL A 65 -2.98 -5.32 9.25
N GLN A 66 -1.67 -5.42 9.47
CA GLN A 66 -1.06 -5.69 10.76
C GLN A 66 -0.23 -4.48 11.16
N ILE A 67 -0.48 -3.93 12.35
CA ILE A 67 0.34 -2.85 12.89
C ILE A 67 1.41 -3.45 13.78
N LEU A 68 2.67 -3.20 13.44
CA LEU A 68 3.85 -3.83 14.06
C LEU A 68 4.52 -2.95 15.11
N SER A 69 4.32 -1.63 15.07
CA SER A 69 4.93 -0.66 15.98
C SER A 69 4.18 0.68 15.97
N GLY A 70 4.56 1.60 16.86
CA GLY A 70 4.05 2.98 16.89
C GLY A 70 2.69 3.16 17.55
N ILE A 71 2.16 2.09 18.19
CA ILE A 71 0.89 2.10 18.92
C ILE A 71 1.07 1.46 20.29
N PHE A 72 0.43 2.05 21.29
CA PHE A 72 0.26 1.48 22.60
C PHE A 72 -1.16 1.79 23.10
N GLU A 73 -1.88 0.78 23.60
CA GLU A 73 -3.25 0.91 24.12
C GLU A 73 -4.21 1.66 23.17
N GLY A 74 -4.13 1.37 21.87
CA GLY A 74 -5.00 1.97 20.85
C GLY A 74 -4.64 3.43 20.49
N LYS A 75 -3.53 3.97 20.99
CA LYS A 75 -3.06 5.32 20.70
C LYS A 75 -1.69 5.32 20.03
N SER A 76 -1.45 6.30 19.16
CA SER A 76 -0.12 6.53 18.59
C SER A 76 0.88 6.92 19.68
N THR A 77 2.11 6.41 19.60
CA THR A 77 3.18 6.72 20.57
C THR A 77 4.01 7.94 20.19
N GLY A 78 3.83 8.50 18.99
CA GLY A 78 4.69 9.53 18.42
C GLY A 78 5.97 8.99 17.77
N THR A 79 6.24 7.70 17.90
CA THR A 79 7.37 7.01 17.26
C THR A 79 6.96 6.44 15.89
N PRO A 80 7.90 5.95 15.07
CA PRO A 80 7.57 5.33 13.79
C PRO A 80 6.52 4.22 13.94
N MET A 81 5.50 4.27 13.07
CA MET A 81 4.43 3.27 12.99
C MET A 81 4.63 2.42 11.75
N ALA A 82 4.96 1.14 11.94
CA ALA A 82 5.09 0.19 10.84
C ALA A 82 3.79 -0.62 10.65
N MET A 83 3.33 -0.71 9.42
CA MET A 83 2.18 -1.51 9.01
C MET A 83 2.56 -2.47 7.89
N LEU A 84 2.08 -3.71 7.99
CA LEU A 84 2.34 -4.81 7.06
C LEU A 84 1.02 -5.38 6.54
N ILE A 85 0.98 -5.65 5.24
CA ILE A 85 -0.16 -6.29 4.56
C ILE A 85 0.39 -7.51 3.80
N PRO A 86 0.11 -8.74 4.26
CA PRO A 86 0.53 -9.96 3.57
C PRO A 86 -0.02 -10.04 2.14
N ASN A 87 0.71 -10.71 1.25
CA ASN A 87 0.22 -11.06 -0.09
C ASN A 87 -0.25 -12.53 -0.06
N GLU A 88 -1.54 -12.77 -0.22
CA GLU A 88 -2.16 -14.10 -0.05
C GLU A 88 -2.30 -14.88 -1.38
N ASP A 89 -2.54 -14.21 -2.51
CA ASP A 89 -2.86 -14.86 -3.79
C ASP A 89 -1.74 -14.65 -4.82
N GLN A 90 -0.52 -15.06 -4.45
CA GLN A 90 0.67 -14.97 -5.32
C GLN A 90 0.69 -16.11 -6.37
N ARG A 91 -0.14 -16.01 -7.40
CA ARG A 91 -0.14 -16.97 -8.52
C ARG A 91 0.97 -16.68 -9.52
N SER A 92 2.19 -17.07 -9.18
CA SER A 92 3.37 -16.88 -10.03
C SER A 92 3.27 -17.63 -11.38
N LYS A 93 2.51 -18.74 -11.43
CA LYS A 93 2.39 -19.60 -12.62
C LYS A 93 1.62 -18.98 -13.78
N ASP A 94 0.74 -18.01 -13.52
CA ASP A 94 -0.14 -17.42 -14.55
C ASP A 94 0.60 -16.42 -15.47
N TYR A 95 1.86 -16.08 -15.16
CA TYR A 95 2.61 -15.01 -15.82
C TYR A 95 3.86 -15.48 -16.58
N SER A 96 4.07 -16.78 -16.75
CA SER A 96 5.24 -17.34 -17.46
C SER A 96 5.39 -16.81 -18.90
N HIS A 97 4.29 -16.54 -19.59
CA HIS A 97 4.29 -15.96 -20.94
C HIS A 97 4.91 -14.54 -21.02
N ASN A 98 5.03 -13.83 -19.89
CA ASN A 98 5.61 -12.48 -19.84
C ASN A 98 7.13 -12.46 -19.63
N GLU A 99 7.75 -13.62 -19.43
CA GLU A 99 9.20 -13.72 -19.18
C GLU A 99 10.02 -13.01 -20.26
N ASN A 100 9.68 -13.26 -21.52
CA ASN A 100 10.37 -12.72 -22.70
C ASN A 100 9.61 -11.58 -23.41
N THR A 101 8.54 -11.06 -22.82
CA THR A 101 7.67 -10.05 -23.44
C THR A 101 7.56 -8.80 -22.58
N PHE A 102 7.68 -7.61 -23.17
CA PHE A 102 7.35 -6.35 -22.50
C PHE A 102 5.88 -6.00 -22.78
N ARG A 103 5.06 -5.87 -21.73
CA ARG A 103 3.64 -5.57 -21.89
C ARG A 103 3.45 -4.10 -22.32
N PRO A 104 2.66 -3.82 -23.37
CA PRO A 104 2.36 -2.45 -23.76
C PRO A 104 1.77 -1.64 -22.60
N SER A 105 2.20 -0.37 -22.46
CA SER A 105 1.77 0.52 -21.37
C SER A 105 2.17 0.11 -19.93
N HIS A 106 3.03 -0.92 -19.76
CA HIS A 106 3.60 -1.28 -18.46
C HIS A 106 5.04 -0.78 -18.30
N ALA A 107 5.50 -0.72 -17.04
CA ALA A 107 6.85 -0.29 -16.68
C ALA A 107 7.94 -1.35 -16.96
N ASP A 108 7.60 -2.42 -17.68
CA ASP A 108 8.47 -3.56 -17.89
C ASP A 108 9.80 -3.18 -18.55
N PHE A 109 9.73 -2.50 -19.70
CA PHE A 109 10.91 -2.08 -20.45
C PHE A 109 11.76 -1.09 -19.64
N THR A 110 11.12 -0.07 -19.04
CA THR A 110 11.85 0.97 -18.29
C THR A 110 12.54 0.41 -17.05
N TYR A 111 11.96 -0.56 -16.35
CA TYR A 111 12.63 -1.26 -15.25
C TYR A 111 13.82 -2.08 -15.74
N GLN A 112 13.65 -2.86 -16.81
CA GLN A 112 14.74 -3.65 -17.39
C GLN A 112 15.90 -2.76 -17.84
N THR A 113 15.62 -1.67 -18.56
CA THR A 113 16.64 -0.73 -19.05
C THR A 113 17.34 0.02 -17.92
N LYS A 114 16.60 0.43 -16.88
CA LYS A 114 17.16 1.22 -15.77
C LYS A 114 17.96 0.38 -14.78
N TYR A 115 17.46 -0.80 -14.42
CA TYR A 115 18.00 -1.62 -13.33
C TYR A 115 18.68 -2.90 -13.80
N GLY A 116 18.60 -3.25 -15.10
CA GLY A 116 19.13 -4.50 -15.64
C GLY A 116 18.32 -5.74 -15.26
N LEU A 117 17.25 -5.60 -14.48
CA LEU A 117 16.40 -6.69 -14.02
C LEU A 117 14.94 -6.25 -13.91
N ARG A 118 14.03 -7.21 -14.11
CA ARG A 118 12.58 -7.03 -14.05
C ARG A 118 11.93 -8.26 -13.43
N ASP A 119 11.01 -8.05 -12.49
CA ASP A 119 10.15 -9.12 -11.99
C ASP A 119 9.01 -9.39 -13.00
N HIS A 120 9.22 -10.34 -13.90
CA HIS A 120 8.27 -10.71 -14.95
C HIS A 120 7.01 -11.41 -14.41
N ARG A 121 6.98 -11.81 -13.13
CA ARG A 121 5.81 -12.45 -12.50
C ARG A 121 4.66 -11.46 -12.30
N GLY A 122 4.87 -10.17 -12.54
CA GLY A 122 3.80 -9.17 -12.55
C GLY A 122 4.34 -7.75 -12.70
N GLY A 123 3.81 -6.81 -11.92
CA GLY A 123 4.31 -5.43 -11.92
C GLY A 123 5.46 -5.20 -10.93
N GLY A 124 5.89 -6.22 -10.17
CA GLY A 124 6.88 -6.06 -9.09
C GLY A 124 6.53 -4.87 -8.19
N ARG A 125 7.44 -3.88 -8.13
CA ARG A 125 7.29 -2.62 -7.40
C ARG A 125 6.38 -1.58 -8.07
N SER A 126 6.24 -1.62 -9.40
CA SER A 126 5.33 -0.70 -10.13
C SER A 126 3.87 -1.15 -10.10
N SER A 127 3.56 -2.24 -9.40
CA SER A 127 2.21 -2.78 -9.29
C SER A 127 1.32 -1.87 -8.46
N ALA A 128 0.03 -1.81 -8.82
CA ALA A 128 -1.01 -1.16 -8.03
C ALA A 128 -1.13 -1.75 -6.61
N ARG A 129 -0.54 -2.92 -6.32
CA ARG A 129 -0.48 -3.48 -4.96
C ARG A 129 0.08 -2.46 -3.96
N GLU A 130 1.11 -1.70 -4.34
CA GLU A 130 1.74 -0.68 -3.48
C GLU A 130 0.75 0.38 -2.98
N THR A 131 -0.35 0.62 -3.69
CA THR A 131 -1.39 1.57 -3.26
C THR A 131 -2.07 1.16 -1.95
N ALA A 132 -2.10 -0.12 -1.58
CA ALA A 132 -2.65 -0.54 -0.29
C ALA A 132 -1.83 0.02 0.88
N ALA A 133 -0.50 0.04 0.75
CA ALA A 133 0.38 0.68 1.73
C ALA A 133 0.09 2.19 1.84
N ARG A 134 -0.20 2.86 0.72
CA ARG A 134 -0.59 4.28 0.71
C ARG A 134 -1.95 4.50 1.38
N VAL A 135 -2.93 3.64 1.12
CA VAL A 135 -4.26 3.73 1.73
C VAL A 135 -4.20 3.51 3.23
N ALA A 136 -3.42 2.52 3.70
CA ALA A 136 -3.21 2.31 5.13
C ALA A 136 -2.64 3.56 5.81
N ALA A 137 -1.60 4.19 5.23
CA ALA A 137 -1.06 5.42 5.77
C ALA A 137 -2.01 6.63 5.63
N GLY A 138 -2.76 6.68 4.54
CA GLY A 138 -3.80 7.69 4.31
C GLY A 138 -4.92 7.60 5.33
N ALA A 139 -5.29 6.41 5.80
CA ALA A 139 -6.28 6.23 6.85
C ALA A 139 -5.81 6.83 8.18
N VAL A 140 -4.54 6.62 8.56
CA VAL A 140 -3.95 7.27 9.74
C VAL A 140 -3.92 8.80 9.59
N ALA A 141 -3.55 9.30 8.41
CA ALA A 141 -3.61 10.73 8.12
C ALA A 141 -5.05 11.29 8.20
N LYS A 142 -6.06 10.53 7.75
CA LYS A 142 -7.48 10.90 7.89
C LYS A 142 -7.92 10.93 9.35
N LEU A 143 -7.50 9.99 10.18
CA LEU A 143 -7.77 10.04 11.63
C LEU A 143 -7.18 11.32 12.25
N LEU A 144 -5.95 11.67 11.89
CA LEU A 144 -5.30 12.91 12.33
C LEU A 144 -6.07 14.16 11.89
N LEU A 145 -6.50 14.23 10.63
CA LEU A 145 -7.27 15.35 10.09
C LEU A 145 -8.68 15.44 10.70
N SER A 146 -9.33 14.30 10.92
CA SER A 146 -10.65 14.22 11.55
C SER A 146 -10.64 14.77 12.98
N ALA A 147 -9.56 14.51 13.74
CA ALA A 147 -9.36 15.12 15.06
C ALA A 147 -9.27 16.66 15.02
N GLN A 148 -9.07 17.26 13.84
CA GLN A 148 -9.06 18.70 13.60
C GLN A 148 -10.32 19.18 12.84
N GLY A 149 -11.34 18.32 12.69
CA GLY A 149 -12.58 18.65 11.98
C GLY A 149 -12.43 18.72 10.45
N ILE A 150 -11.40 18.09 9.88
CA ILE A 150 -11.14 18.09 8.42
C ILE A 150 -11.49 16.73 7.83
N GLU A 151 -12.32 16.74 6.78
CA GLU A 151 -12.73 15.53 6.04
C GLU A 151 -12.16 15.51 4.60
N VAL A 152 -11.90 14.29 4.10
CA VAL A 152 -11.37 14.07 2.74
C VAL A 152 -12.20 13.00 2.03
N LEU A 153 -12.78 13.38 0.89
CA LEU A 153 -13.70 12.57 0.08
C LEU A 153 -13.22 12.50 -1.39
N ALA A 154 -13.66 11.47 -2.12
CA ALA A 154 -13.41 11.32 -3.55
C ALA A 154 -14.60 10.63 -4.24
N SER A 155 -14.88 11.02 -5.48
CA SER A 155 -15.93 10.44 -6.32
C SER A 155 -15.49 10.36 -7.78
N VAL A 156 -16.21 9.55 -8.57
CA VAL A 156 -16.07 9.51 -10.04
C VAL A 156 -17.17 10.38 -10.63
N THR A 157 -16.79 11.28 -11.53
CA THR A 157 -17.70 12.18 -12.27
C THR A 157 -18.08 11.61 -13.61
#